data_AF-A0A7D4ATV2-F1
#
_entry.id   AF-A0A7D4ATV2-F1
#
_cell.length_a   1.000
_cell.length_b   1.000
_cell.length_c   1.000
_cell.angle_alpha   90.00
_cell.angle_beta   90.00
_cell.angle_gamma   90.00
#
_symmetry.space_group_name_H-M   'P 1'
#
loop_
_entity.id
_entity.type
_entity.pdbx_description
1 polymer ?
#
loop_
_entity_poly.entity_id
_entity_poly.type
_entity_poly.pdbx_seq_one_letter_code
_entity_poly.pdbx_strand_id
1 'polypeptide(L)'
;MQDFTQRMDALAQDYLRQALALGLVPTDEEFVGWVDAQPLASRPGLYHAGWAHCWATGLPSFQEWVLTARGLSLPDYLVHRLSAKEYVRWVDMFATSTLARPG
;
A
#
# COMPACT_ATOMS: atom_id res chain seq x y z
N MET A 1 -7.23 22.46 -12.98
CA MET A 1 -7.24 22.42 -11.50
C MET A 1 -7.52 20.96 -11.14
N GLN A 2 -6.56 20.24 -10.58
CA GLN A 2 -6.76 18.83 -10.20
C GLN A 2 -7.72 18.76 -9.01
N ASP A 3 -8.68 17.83 -9.04
CA ASP A 3 -9.55 17.56 -7.90
C ASP A 3 -8.72 17.02 -6.72
N PHE A 4 -9.13 17.32 -5.49
CA PHE A 4 -8.46 16.83 -4.29
C PHE A 4 -8.28 15.30 -4.30
N THR A 5 -9.31 14.57 -4.76
CA THR A 5 -9.31 13.10 -4.88
C THR A 5 -8.24 12.62 -5.86
N GLN A 6 -8.14 13.26 -7.03
CA GLN A 6 -7.12 12.92 -8.03
C GLN A 6 -5.70 13.15 -7.51
N ARG A 7 -5.51 14.20 -6.70
CA ARG A 7 -4.21 14.43 -6.04
C ARG A 7 -3.92 13.38 -4.96
N MET A 8 -4.92 12.93 -4.20
CA MET A 8 -4.73 11.85 -3.23
C MET A 8 -4.37 10.54 -3.91
N ASP A 9 -5.05 10.19 -5.00
CA ASP A 9 -4.74 8.99 -5.80
C ASP A 9 -3.30 9.04 -6.33
N ALA A 10 -2.87 10.19 -6.83
CA ALA A 10 -1.51 10.38 -7.31
C ALA A 10 -0.48 10.20 -6.17
N LEU A 11 -0.75 10.74 -4.98
CA LEU A 11 0.14 10.59 -3.83
C LEU A 11 0.17 9.15 -3.29
N ALA A 12 -0.95 8.44 -3.29
CA ALA A 12 -1.01 7.03 -2.90
C ALA A 12 -0.22 6.14 -3.87
N GLN A 13 -0.36 6.38 -5.19
CA GLN A 13 0.46 5.67 -6.18
C GLN A 13 1.95 5.98 -6.04
N ASP A 14 2.29 7.23 -5.74
CA ASP A 14 3.67 7.67 -5.53
C ASP A 14 4.30 7.06 -4.26
N TYR A 15 3.50 6.90 -3.19
CA TYR A 15 3.87 6.13 -2.01
C TYR A 15 4.18 4.66 -2.34
N LEU A 16 3.31 3.99 -3.11
CA LEU A 16 3.55 2.59 -3.49
C LEU A 16 4.80 2.43 -4.37
N ARG A 17 5.02 3.36 -5.30
CA ARG A 17 6.22 3.37 -6.17
C ARG A 17 7.49 3.67 -5.40
N GLN A 18 7.42 4.24 -4.20
CA GLN A 18 8.62 4.46 -3.39
C GLN A 18 9.31 3.17 -3.00
N ALA A 19 8.58 2.07 -2.86
CA ALA A 19 9.21 0.79 -2.61
C ALA A 19 10.21 0.44 -3.72
N LEU A 20 9.86 0.74 -4.97
CA LEU A 20 10.75 0.58 -6.13
C LEU A 20 11.86 1.63 -6.13
N ALA A 21 11.54 2.90 -5.84
CA ALA A 21 12.52 3.99 -5.85
C ALA A 21 13.60 3.83 -4.76
N LEU A 22 13.24 3.27 -3.61
CA LEU A 22 14.14 2.93 -2.51
C LEU A 22 14.95 1.65 -2.77
N GLY A 23 14.73 0.98 -3.90
CA GLY A 23 15.39 -0.27 -4.25
C GLY A 23 15.02 -1.41 -3.29
N LEU A 24 13.83 -1.37 -2.69
CA LEU A 24 13.39 -2.46 -1.82
C LEU A 24 13.20 -3.72 -2.66
N VAL A 25 13.81 -4.80 -2.18
CA VAL A 25 13.60 -6.14 -2.71
C VAL A 25 12.84 -6.92 -1.63
N PRO A 26 11.63 -7.41 -1.92
CA PRO A 26 10.88 -8.25 -0.99
C PRO A 26 11.66 -9.52 -0.64
N THR A 27 11.51 -9.97 0.60
CA THR A 27 11.99 -11.29 1.04
C THR A 27 10.93 -12.36 0.78
N ASP A 28 11.36 -13.63 0.78
CA ASP A 28 10.43 -14.75 0.70
C ASP A 28 9.47 -14.78 1.90
N GLU A 29 9.91 -14.36 3.09
CA GLU A 29 9.07 -14.26 4.28
C GLU A 29 7.98 -13.18 4.12
N GLU A 30 8.34 -12.01 3.59
CA GLU A 30 7.38 -10.93 3.30
C GLU A 30 6.34 -11.39 2.29
N PHE A 31 6.77 -12.15 1.28
CA PHE A 31 5.88 -12.73 0.28
C PHE A 31 4.94 -13.78 0.85
N VAL A 32 5.46 -14.77 1.60
CA VAL A 32 4.65 -15.81 2.23
C VAL A 32 3.63 -15.18 3.18
N GLY A 33 4.05 -14.23 4.02
CA GLY A 33 3.16 -13.51 4.92
C GLY A 33 2.05 -12.78 4.18
N TRP A 34 2.37 -12.11 3.07
CA TRP A 34 1.39 -11.44 2.24
C TRP A 34 0.40 -12.43 1.58
N VAL A 35 0.90 -13.52 1.00
CA VAL A 35 0.06 -14.56 0.36
C VAL A 35 -0.88 -15.21 1.37
N ASP A 36 -0.40 -15.48 2.58
CA ASP A 36 -1.21 -16.09 3.64
C ASP A 36 -2.27 -15.15 4.22
N ALA A 37 -2.14 -13.84 4.01
CA ALA A 37 -3.18 -12.86 4.31
C ALA A 37 -4.27 -12.78 3.22
N GLN A 38 -4.06 -13.38 2.03
CA GLN A 38 -5.04 -13.39 0.95
C GLN A 38 -6.11 -14.50 1.12
N PRO A 39 -7.27 -14.36 0.46
CA PRO A 39 -8.27 -15.43 0.39
C PRO A 39 -7.67 -16.75 -0.11
N LEU A 40 -8.08 -17.88 0.48
CA LEU A 40 -7.54 -19.21 0.18
C LEU A 40 -7.57 -19.54 -1.33
N ALA A 41 -8.61 -19.12 -2.05
CA ALA A 41 -8.76 -19.37 -3.48
C ALA A 41 -7.67 -18.69 -4.35
N SER A 42 -7.08 -17.59 -3.88
CA SER A 42 -6.07 -16.83 -4.63
C SER A 42 -4.65 -17.35 -4.39
N ARG A 43 -4.40 -18.02 -3.26
CA ARG A 43 -3.03 -18.39 -2.83
C ARG A 43 -2.26 -19.28 -3.81
N PRO A 44 -2.85 -20.34 -4.41
CA PRO A 44 -2.10 -21.20 -5.33
C PRO A 44 -1.56 -20.42 -6.54
N GLY A 45 -2.37 -19.50 -7.08
CA GLY A 45 -1.95 -18.66 -8.21
C GLY A 45 -0.83 -17.70 -7.83
N LEU A 46 -0.89 -17.12 -6.63
CA LEU A 46 0.16 -16.24 -6.12
C LEU A 46 1.47 -17.01 -5.88
N TYR A 47 1.42 -18.14 -5.18
CA TYR A 47 2.60 -18.99 -4.97
C TYR A 47 3.22 -19.45 -6.28
N HIS A 48 2.40 -19.77 -7.29
CA HIS A 48 2.90 -20.16 -8.60
C HIS A 48 3.62 -19.02 -9.33
N ALA A 49 3.12 -17.78 -9.21
CA ALA A 49 3.75 -16.61 -9.81
C ALA A 49 5.07 -16.23 -9.12
N GLY A 50 5.12 -16.38 -7.79
CA GLY A 50 6.28 -16.02 -6.97
C GLY A 50 6.44 -14.51 -6.79
N TRP A 51 7.21 -14.13 -5.76
CA TRP A 51 7.33 -12.73 -5.35
C TRP A 51 7.86 -11.83 -6.46
N ALA A 52 8.84 -12.29 -7.25
CA ALA A 52 9.48 -11.49 -8.29
C ALA A 52 8.48 -11.04 -9.37
N HIS A 53 7.57 -11.93 -9.77
CA HIS A 53 6.52 -11.60 -10.73
C HIS A 53 5.49 -10.64 -10.12
N CYS A 54 5.02 -10.92 -8.90
CA CYS A 54 4.10 -10.05 -8.16
C CYS A 54 4.66 -8.64 -7.94
N TRP A 55 5.97 -8.54 -7.71
CA TRP A 55 6.69 -7.28 -7.56
C TRP A 55 6.83 -6.53 -8.89
N ALA A 56 7.28 -7.21 -9.95
CA ALA A 56 7.49 -6.62 -11.27
C ALA A 56 6.19 -6.12 -11.93
N THR A 57 5.07 -6.79 -11.65
CA THR A 57 3.74 -6.39 -12.12
C THR A 57 3.16 -5.21 -11.34
N GLY A 58 3.82 -4.78 -10.25
CA GLY A 58 3.41 -3.62 -9.47
C GLY A 58 2.10 -3.82 -8.73
N LEU A 59 1.85 -5.02 -8.18
CA LEU A 59 0.65 -5.30 -7.40
C LEU A 59 0.55 -4.36 -6.18
N PRO A 60 -0.45 -3.45 -6.11
CA PRO A 60 -0.52 -2.44 -5.06
C PRO A 60 -0.57 -3.02 -3.65
N SER A 61 -1.36 -4.08 -3.43
CA SER A 61 -1.51 -4.70 -2.12
C SER A 61 -0.22 -5.38 -1.63
N PHE A 62 0.61 -5.88 -2.55
CA PHE A 62 1.90 -6.46 -2.18
C PHE A 62 2.94 -5.38 -1.88
N GLN A 63 2.97 -4.30 -2.67
CA GLN A 63 3.82 -3.15 -2.42
C GLN A 63 3.50 -2.48 -1.08
N GLU A 64 2.21 -2.29 -0.79
CA GLU A 64 1.75 -1.76 0.50
C GLU A 64 2.16 -2.66 1.67
N TRP A 65 2.01 -3.98 1.53
CA TRP A 65 2.42 -4.93 2.55
C TRP A 65 3.91 -4.83 2.88
N VAL A 66 4.77 -4.83 1.84
CA VAL A 66 6.23 -4.71 2.01
C VAL A 66 6.60 -3.38 2.66
N LEU A 67 6.00 -2.27 2.22
CA LEU A 67 6.23 -0.95 2.85
C LEU A 67 5.85 -0.97 4.33
N THR A 68 4.67 -1.51 4.66
CA THR A 68 4.15 -1.57 6.03
C THR A 68 5.03 -2.46 6.92
N ALA A 69 5.44 -3.63 6.41
CA ALA A 69 6.35 -4.53 7.13
C ALA A 69 7.71 -3.88 7.44
N ARG A 70 8.13 -2.91 6.61
CA ARG A 70 9.36 -2.13 6.76
C ARG A 70 9.17 -0.85 7.59
N GLY A 71 7.99 -0.63 8.17
CA GLY A 71 7.67 0.53 9.00
C GLY A 71 7.38 1.81 8.20
N LEU A 72 7.12 1.71 6.91
CA LEU A 72 6.68 2.81 6.06
C LEU A 72 5.15 2.81 6.02
N SER A 73 4.55 3.98 6.23
CA SER A 73 3.09 4.12 6.24
C SER A 73 2.62 5.24 5.32
N LEU A 74 1.46 5.05 4.68
CA LEU A 74 0.84 6.09 3.86
C LEU A 74 0.48 7.36 4.68
N PRO A 75 -0.02 7.29 5.92
CA PRO A 75 -0.24 8.48 6.74
C PRO A 75 1.04 9.32 6.95
N ASP A 76 2.14 8.68 7.34
CA ASP A 76 3.43 9.37 7.52
C ASP A 76 3.95 9.93 6.19
N TYR A 77 3.69 9.22 5.10
CA TYR A 77 4.01 9.71 3.77
C TYR A 77 3.27 11.01 3.41
N LEU A 78 1.97 11.06 3.73
CA LEU A 78 1.07 12.14 3.37
C LEU A 78 1.22 13.37 4.28
N VAL A 79 1.50 13.18 5.57
CA VAL A 79 1.63 14.32 6.53
C VAL A 79 2.73 15.30 6.12
N HIS A 80 3.77 14.81 5.44
CA HIS A 80 4.86 15.65 4.93
C HIS A 80 4.56 16.34 3.58
N ARG A 81 3.45 15.99 2.92
CA ARG A 81 3.12 16.44 1.55
C ARG A 81 1.80 17.21 1.44
N LEU A 82 1.01 17.18 2.51
CA LEU A 82 -0.26 17.86 2.63
C LEU A 82 -0.15 18.98 3.66
N SER A 83 -0.89 20.07 3.44
CA SER A 83 -1.16 21.00 4.53
C SER A 83 -2.00 20.32 5.61
N ALA A 84 -1.97 20.84 6.85
CA ALA A 84 -2.77 20.27 7.94
C ALA A 84 -4.27 20.17 7.61
N LYS A 85 -4.83 21.16 6.89
CA LYS A 85 -6.23 21.14 6.44
C LYS A 85 -6.51 20.03 5.43
N GLU A 86 -5.59 19.82 4.49
CA GLU A 86 -5.70 18.75 3.49
C GLU A 86 -5.55 17.37 4.12
N TYR A 87 -4.64 17.22 5.08
CA TYR A 87 -4.45 15.97 5.80
C TYR A 87 -5.69 15.59 6.61
N VAL A 88 -6.28 16.52 7.37
CA VAL A 88 -7.55 16.30 8.09
C VAL A 88 -8.65 15.90 7.11
N ARG A 89 -8.79 16.62 5.99
CA ARG A 89 -9.77 16.27 4.95
C ARG A 89 -9.57 14.86 4.40
N TRP A 90 -8.33 14.43 4.19
CA TRP A 90 -8.02 13.07 3.75
C TRP A 90 -8.41 12.03 4.81
N VAL A 91 -8.07 12.28 6.09
CA VAL A 91 -8.46 11.40 7.21
C VAL A 91 -9.97 11.22 7.25
N ASP A 92 -10.73 12.33 7.21
CA ASP A 92 -12.18 12.32 7.26
C ASP A 92 -12.80 11.52 6.09
N MET A 93 -12.22 11.63 4.90
CA MET A 93 -12.73 10.97 3.69
C MET A 93 -12.36 9.48 3.61
N PHE A 94 -11.14 9.10 4.01
CA PHE A 94 -10.58 7.78 3.66
C PHE A 94 -10.13 6.96 4.87
N ALA A 95 -9.66 7.58 5.96
CA ALA A 95 -9.20 6.85 7.14
C ALA A 95 -10.36 6.38 8.04
N THR A 96 -11.50 7.07 7.98
CA THR A 96 -12.71 6.71 8.75
C THR A 96 -13.39 5.41 8.26
N SER A 97 -13.01 4.89 7.09
CA SER A 97 -13.59 3.64 6.54
C SER A 97 -12.81 2.36 6.89
N THR A 98 -11.57 2.47 7.39
CA THR A 98 -10.69 1.30 7.63
C THR A 98 -10.57 0.86 9.09
N LEU A 99 -11.34 1.46 10.01
CA LEU A 99 -11.37 1.09 11.43
C LEU A 99 -12.77 0.76 12.00
N ALA A 100 -13.74 0.42 11.16
CA ALA A 100 -14.90 -0.33 11.62
C ALA A 100 -14.50 -1.81 11.82
N ARG A 101 -13.83 -2.09 12.95
CA ARG A 101 -13.73 -3.45 13.50
C ARG A 101 -15.16 -4.03 13.60
N PRO A 102 -15.47 -5.19 13.01
CA PRO A 102 -16.64 -5.94 13.44
C PRO A 102 -16.31 -6.69 14.74
N GLY A 103 -17.15 -6.51 15.76
CA GLY A 103 -17.35 -7.45 16.88
C GLY A 103 -16.30 -7.43 17.98
#